data_AF-A0A661SLM0-F1
#
_entry.id   AF-A0A661SLM0-F1
#
_cell.length_a   1.000
_cell.length_b   1.000
_cell.length_c   1.000
_cell.angle_alpha   90.00
_cell.angle_beta   90.00
_cell.angle_gamma   90.00
#
_symmetry.space_group_name_H-M   'P 1'
#
loop_
_entity.id
_entity.type
_entity.pdbx_description
1 polymer ?
#
loop_
_entity_poly.entity_id
_entity_poly.type
_entity_poly.pdbx_seq_one_letter_code
_entity_poly.pdbx_strand_id
1 'polypeptide(L)'
;MKGKLKIATPLIILFVALSFTMSASAEDLEVYTHKLTQSDSSYDFWTTPPSERVFKDDELPSETASEVRVYAAKNEFEPFQIVVRPSASGSVSVNIGDFGSGISSEIYQVKYVNIAQATDNLGKTGDYPDPLWPVEKGVSVNVTANENTAFWFSLSVPKTAASGDYTANAEIGGVSIPVRLHVFNFAIPDEVHVKSQMNFSHQRILDYYSVADDDYWMYVDKMKQFFIDHRLTSKSP
;
A
#
# COMPACT_ATOMS: atom_id res chain seq x y z
N MET A 1 77.41 23.34 -25.55
CA MET A 1 76.74 23.03 -24.27
C MET A 1 75.46 22.25 -24.54
N LYS A 2 75.17 21.28 -23.69
CA LYS A 2 74.18 20.20 -23.84
C LYS A 2 72.74 20.72 -23.88
N GLY A 3 71.92 20.16 -24.76
CA GLY A 3 70.45 20.20 -24.66
C GLY A 3 69.87 18.87 -25.14
N LYS A 4 69.64 17.93 -24.22
CA LYS A 4 68.99 16.64 -24.51
C LYS A 4 67.48 16.84 -24.52
N LEU A 5 66.83 16.59 -25.65
CA LEU A 5 65.37 16.49 -25.76
C LEU A 5 64.94 15.12 -25.18
N LYS A 6 64.22 15.13 -24.05
CA LYS A 6 63.59 13.93 -23.50
C LYS A 6 62.21 13.74 -24.15
N ILE A 7 62.07 12.70 -24.95
CA ILE A 7 60.76 12.24 -25.47
C ILE A 7 60.16 11.35 -24.38
N ALA A 8 59.02 11.74 -23.83
CA ALA A 8 58.27 10.94 -22.88
C ALA A 8 57.43 9.88 -23.62
N THR A 9 57.61 8.61 -23.26
CA THR A 9 56.77 7.50 -23.73
C THR A 9 55.42 7.55 -23.01
N PRO A 10 54.26 7.44 -23.70
CA PRO A 10 52.98 7.40 -23.00
C PRO A 10 52.77 6.02 -22.40
N LEU A 11 52.43 5.99 -21.11
CA LEU A 11 51.98 4.80 -20.39
C LEU A 11 50.52 4.54 -20.76
N ILE A 12 50.25 3.45 -21.50
CA ILE A 12 48.89 3.00 -21.79
C ILE A 12 48.37 2.27 -20.55
N ILE A 13 47.46 2.92 -19.81
CA ILE A 13 46.71 2.28 -18.72
C ILE A 13 45.52 1.56 -19.34
N LEU A 14 45.58 0.23 -19.37
CA LEU A 14 44.48 -0.62 -19.80
C LEU A 14 43.43 -0.67 -18.69
N PHE A 15 42.33 0.07 -18.86
CA PHE A 15 41.15 -0.03 -17.99
C PHE A 15 40.41 -1.32 -18.34
N VAL A 16 40.55 -2.34 -17.48
CA VAL A 16 39.69 -3.54 -17.55
C VAL A 16 38.36 -3.17 -16.89
N ALA A 17 37.36 -2.90 -17.73
CA ALA A 17 35.98 -2.75 -17.26
C ALA A 17 35.45 -4.14 -16.87
N LEU A 18 35.38 -4.40 -15.57
CA LEU A 18 34.76 -5.61 -15.04
C LEU A 18 33.24 -5.41 -15.05
N SER A 19 32.59 -5.82 -16.13
CA SER A 19 31.12 -5.80 -16.22
C SER A 19 30.55 -6.95 -15.39
N PHE A 20 30.06 -6.64 -14.18
CA PHE A 20 29.20 -7.56 -13.43
C PHE A 20 27.81 -7.54 -14.06
N THR A 21 27.47 -8.57 -14.84
CA THR A 21 26.08 -8.83 -15.24
C THR A 21 25.38 -9.53 -14.08
N MET A 22 24.59 -8.80 -13.28
CA MET A 22 23.60 -9.45 -12.42
C MET A 22 22.51 -10.02 -13.33
N SER A 23 22.47 -11.34 -13.48
CA SER A 23 21.33 -12.02 -14.08
C SER A 23 20.38 -12.35 -12.93
N ALA A 24 19.26 -11.64 -12.82
CA ALA A 24 18.16 -12.09 -11.97
C ALA A 24 17.58 -13.36 -12.59
N SER A 25 17.54 -14.44 -11.82
CA SER A 25 16.86 -15.69 -12.17
C SER A 25 15.37 -15.58 -11.83
N ALA A 26 14.53 -16.47 -12.36
CA ALA A 26 13.10 -16.48 -12.01
C ALA A 26 12.84 -16.73 -10.50
N GLU A 27 13.83 -17.25 -9.77
CA GLU A 27 13.78 -17.38 -8.30
C GLU A 27 14.02 -16.05 -7.55
N ASP A 28 14.48 -15.00 -8.24
CA ASP A 28 14.69 -13.67 -7.65
C ASP A 28 13.41 -12.79 -7.70
N LEU A 29 12.31 -13.31 -8.25
CA LEU A 29 11.03 -12.61 -8.29
C LEU A 29 10.12 -13.10 -7.17
N GLU A 30 9.78 -12.19 -6.27
CA GLU A 30 8.83 -12.46 -5.21
C GLU A 30 7.40 -12.49 -5.74
N VAL A 31 6.64 -13.51 -5.31
CA VAL A 31 5.22 -13.66 -5.65
C VAL A 31 4.37 -12.87 -4.65
N TYR A 32 3.86 -11.72 -5.09
CA TYR A 32 3.04 -10.83 -4.26
C TYR A 32 1.55 -11.18 -4.26
N THR A 33 1.08 -11.95 -5.23
CA THR A 33 -0.32 -12.42 -5.30
C THR A 33 -0.36 -13.91 -4.99
N HIS A 34 -0.84 -14.27 -3.81
CA HIS A 34 -0.83 -15.66 -3.34
C HIS A 34 -1.94 -15.92 -2.31
N LYS A 35 -2.35 -17.18 -2.23
CA LYS A 35 -3.26 -17.69 -1.21
C LYS A 35 -2.49 -17.91 0.08
N LEU A 36 -3.06 -17.48 1.18
CA LEU A 36 -2.45 -17.59 2.50
C LEU A 36 -2.71 -18.99 3.07
N THR A 37 -1.66 -19.63 3.60
CA THR A 37 -1.76 -21.00 4.17
C THR A 37 -2.67 -21.08 5.40
N GLN A 38 -3.08 -19.93 5.94
CA GLN A 38 -4.08 -19.80 7.01
C GLN A 38 -5.51 -20.06 6.53
N SER A 39 -5.72 -20.24 5.22
CA SER A 39 -7.00 -20.66 4.67
C SER A 39 -7.41 -22.04 5.19
N ASP A 40 -8.70 -22.22 5.45
CA ASP A 40 -9.29 -23.48 5.93
C ASP A 40 -10.65 -23.75 5.25
N SER A 41 -11.46 -24.65 5.81
CA SER A 41 -12.79 -24.96 5.26
C SER A 41 -13.83 -23.83 5.40
N SER A 42 -13.58 -22.88 6.30
CA SER A 42 -14.47 -21.76 6.60
C SER A 42 -14.08 -20.51 5.82
N TYR A 43 -12.79 -20.25 5.66
CA TYR A 43 -12.29 -19.05 5.01
C TYR A 43 -11.14 -19.35 4.05
N ASP A 44 -11.24 -18.83 2.84
CA ASP A 44 -10.07 -18.62 1.98
C ASP A 44 -9.51 -17.23 2.24
N PHE A 45 -8.21 -17.15 2.52
CA PHE A 45 -7.47 -15.91 2.65
C PHE A 45 -6.44 -15.79 1.54
N TRP A 46 -6.28 -14.61 0.98
CA TRP A 46 -5.26 -14.33 -0.02
C TRP A 46 -4.86 -12.86 0.00
N THR A 47 -3.74 -12.55 -0.64
CA THR A 47 -3.23 -11.19 -0.78
C THR A 47 -2.78 -10.92 -2.20
N THR A 48 -2.66 -9.65 -2.53
CA THR A 48 -2.20 -9.12 -3.81
C THR A 48 -1.68 -7.70 -3.57
N PRO A 49 -0.80 -7.14 -4.43
CA PRO A 49 -0.34 -5.77 -4.26
C PRO A 49 -1.48 -4.75 -4.13
N PRO A 50 -1.27 -3.65 -3.39
CA PRO A 50 -2.24 -2.57 -3.27
C PRO A 50 -2.63 -1.94 -4.63
N SER A 51 -1.80 -2.07 -5.67
CA SER A 51 -2.14 -1.59 -7.02
C SER A 51 -3.28 -2.36 -7.69
N GLU A 52 -3.60 -3.57 -7.20
CA GLU A 52 -4.64 -4.42 -7.78
C GLU A 52 -5.99 -4.19 -7.13
N ARG A 53 -7.03 -4.07 -7.97
CA ARG A 53 -8.41 -4.00 -7.54
C ARG A 53 -8.96 -5.40 -7.35
N VAL A 54 -9.45 -5.69 -6.16
CA VAL A 54 -10.09 -6.97 -5.84
C VAL A 54 -11.60 -6.85 -6.03
N PHE A 55 -12.13 -7.56 -7.02
CA PHE A 55 -13.57 -7.71 -7.23
C PHE A 55 -14.13 -8.86 -6.39
N LYS A 56 -15.44 -8.81 -6.13
CA LYS A 56 -16.16 -9.82 -5.35
C LYS A 56 -16.01 -11.24 -5.90
N ASP A 57 -15.86 -11.36 -7.21
CA ASP A 57 -15.82 -12.62 -7.96
C ASP A 57 -14.42 -13.00 -8.44
N ASP A 58 -13.37 -12.24 -8.11
CA ASP A 58 -12.01 -12.58 -8.48
C ASP A 58 -11.62 -13.99 -7.98
N GLU A 59 -10.89 -14.70 -8.84
CA GLU A 59 -10.44 -16.07 -8.57
C GLU A 59 -9.37 -16.10 -7.48
N LEU A 60 -9.33 -17.21 -6.74
CA LEU A 60 -8.24 -17.43 -5.78
C LEU A 60 -6.93 -17.65 -6.53
N PRO A 61 -5.83 -17.02 -6.11
CA PRO A 61 -4.52 -17.33 -6.69
C PRO A 61 -4.09 -18.77 -6.43
N SER A 62 -3.35 -19.34 -7.38
CA SER A 62 -2.81 -20.71 -7.32
C SER A 62 -1.59 -20.82 -6.40
N GLU A 63 -0.75 -19.79 -6.39
CA GLU A 63 0.45 -19.74 -5.56
C GLU A 63 0.07 -19.60 -4.08
N THR A 64 0.90 -20.15 -3.20
CA THR A 64 0.66 -20.13 -1.76
C THR A 64 1.85 -19.58 -0.99
N ALA A 65 1.58 -18.82 0.09
CA ALA A 65 2.59 -18.42 1.05
C ALA A 65 1.99 -18.31 2.46
N SER A 66 2.86 -18.27 3.48
CA SER A 66 2.45 -18.32 4.88
C SER A 66 2.33 -16.97 5.57
N GLU A 67 2.70 -15.88 4.90
CA GLU A 67 2.74 -14.53 5.45
C GLU A 67 2.49 -13.50 4.35
N VAL A 68 1.93 -12.35 4.72
CA VAL A 68 1.95 -11.14 3.89
C VAL A 68 3.27 -10.43 4.13
N ARG A 69 3.92 -10.00 3.06
CA ARG A 69 5.18 -9.26 3.13
C ARG A 69 4.99 -7.83 2.67
N VAL A 70 5.53 -6.92 3.45
CA VAL A 70 5.39 -5.47 3.30
C VAL A 70 6.77 -4.85 3.41
N TYR A 71 7.06 -3.86 2.58
CA TYR A 71 8.39 -3.26 2.47
C TYR A 71 8.23 -1.76 2.53
N ALA A 72 8.87 -1.12 3.50
CA ALA A 72 8.77 0.32 3.68
C ALA A 72 10.12 0.94 4.00
N ALA A 73 10.31 2.19 3.64
CA ALA A 73 11.31 3.06 4.19
C ALA A 73 10.90 3.57 5.58
N LYS A 74 11.85 4.18 6.28
CA LYS A 74 11.52 4.99 7.47
C LYS A 74 10.76 6.23 7.01
N ASN A 75 9.84 6.73 7.84
CA ASN A 75 9.02 7.90 7.52
C ASN A 75 8.08 7.69 6.32
N GLU A 76 7.64 6.46 6.07
CA GLU A 76 6.75 6.11 4.96
C GLU A 76 5.37 5.65 5.47
N PHE A 77 4.36 5.82 4.62
CA PHE A 77 3.09 5.13 4.74
C PHE A 77 3.07 4.00 3.71
N GLU A 78 3.00 2.76 4.17
CA GLU A 78 3.04 1.60 3.28
C GLU A 78 1.76 0.77 3.42
N PRO A 79 0.97 0.63 2.34
CA PRO A 79 -0.25 -0.14 2.37
C PRO A 79 -0.05 -1.62 2.02
N PHE A 80 -0.96 -2.46 2.50
CA PHE A 80 -1.14 -3.82 2.00
C PHE A 80 -2.62 -4.22 2.10
N GLN A 81 -3.02 -5.33 1.46
CA GLN A 81 -4.39 -5.81 1.55
C GLN A 81 -4.46 -7.31 1.82
N ILE A 82 -5.44 -7.72 2.63
CA ILE A 82 -5.79 -9.13 2.86
C ILE A 82 -7.25 -9.31 2.46
N VAL A 83 -7.49 -10.30 1.62
CA VAL A 83 -8.81 -10.65 1.13
C VAL A 83 -9.31 -11.88 1.89
N VAL A 84 -10.55 -11.83 2.37
CA VAL A 84 -11.27 -12.98 2.91
C VAL A 84 -12.41 -13.37 1.97
N ARG A 85 -12.52 -14.66 1.68
CA ARG A 85 -13.64 -15.25 0.96
C ARG A 85 -14.22 -16.39 1.81
N PRO A 86 -15.37 -16.19 2.48
CA PRO A 86 -15.90 -17.19 3.39
C PRO A 86 -16.73 -18.25 2.64
N SER A 87 -16.79 -19.47 3.17
CA SER A 87 -17.67 -20.52 2.61
C SER A 87 -19.15 -20.34 3.01
N ALA A 88 -19.43 -19.53 4.04
CA ALA A 88 -20.78 -19.16 4.47
C ALA A 88 -20.88 -17.65 4.82
N SER A 89 -22.03 -17.04 4.61
CA SER A 89 -22.26 -15.64 4.97
C SER A 89 -22.28 -15.46 6.49
N GLY A 90 -21.81 -14.31 6.97
CA GLY A 90 -21.74 -14.02 8.39
C GLY A 90 -21.04 -12.69 8.65
N SER A 91 -20.32 -12.61 9.76
CA SER A 91 -19.53 -11.45 10.13
C SER A 91 -18.16 -11.88 10.68
N VAL A 92 -17.12 -11.15 10.31
CA VAL A 92 -15.74 -11.36 10.80
C VAL A 92 -15.28 -10.14 11.59
N SER A 93 -14.66 -10.34 12.74
CA SER A 93 -13.89 -9.27 13.39
C SER A 93 -12.58 -9.07 12.65
N VAL A 94 -12.09 -7.82 12.60
CA VAL A 94 -10.84 -7.48 11.91
C VAL A 94 -9.94 -6.67 12.82
N ASN A 95 -8.70 -7.10 13.00
CA ASN A 95 -7.71 -6.40 13.81
C ASN A 95 -6.30 -6.58 13.21
N ILE A 96 -5.35 -5.76 13.66
CA ILE A 96 -3.93 -5.89 13.37
C ILE A 96 -3.15 -5.60 14.66
N GLY A 97 -2.25 -6.53 14.99
CA GLY A 97 -1.36 -6.43 16.14
C GLY A 97 -0.39 -5.25 16.04
N ASP A 98 0.32 -5.00 17.13
CA ASP A 98 1.37 -3.98 17.17
C ASP A 98 2.67 -4.53 16.58
N PHE A 99 3.27 -3.78 15.65
CA PHE A 99 4.61 -4.07 15.12
C PHE A 99 5.72 -3.58 16.08
N GLY A 100 5.37 -2.76 17.07
CA GLY A 100 6.28 -2.12 18.00
C GLY A 100 6.96 -0.89 17.40
N SER A 101 7.89 -0.29 18.16
CA SER A 101 8.73 0.84 17.71
C SER A 101 7.96 2.07 17.19
N GLY A 102 6.70 2.24 17.60
CA GLY A 102 5.84 3.34 17.19
C GLY A 102 5.25 3.19 15.78
N ILE A 103 5.38 2.02 15.14
CA ILE A 103 4.73 1.73 13.86
C ILE A 103 3.22 1.62 14.10
N SER A 104 2.46 2.57 13.56
CA SER A 104 1.01 2.57 13.68
C SER A 104 0.35 1.95 12.46
N SER A 105 -0.91 1.55 12.61
CA SER A 105 -1.66 0.83 11.59
C SER A 105 -3.11 1.30 11.56
N GLU A 106 -3.62 1.56 10.37
CA GLU A 106 -5.04 1.82 10.12
C GLU A 106 -5.63 0.69 9.29
N ILE A 107 -6.94 0.46 9.43
CA ILE A 107 -7.67 -0.59 8.70
C ILE A 107 -8.83 0.06 7.96
N TYR A 108 -9.05 -0.42 6.74
CA TYR A 108 -10.14 -0.01 5.87
C TYR A 108 -10.80 -1.25 5.28
N GLN A 109 -12.13 -1.26 5.18
CA GLN A 109 -12.83 -2.21 4.32
C GLN A 109 -12.92 -1.62 2.92
N VAL A 110 -12.54 -2.38 1.89
CA VAL A 110 -12.84 -2.02 0.50
C VAL A 110 -14.34 -2.21 0.26
N LYS A 111 -15.05 -1.10 0.03
CA LYS A 111 -16.48 -1.09 -0.31
C LYS A 111 -16.65 -1.06 -1.82
N TYR A 112 -17.86 -1.38 -2.25
CA TYR A 112 -18.19 -1.48 -3.66
C TYR A 112 -19.28 -0.48 -4.04
N VAL A 113 -19.06 0.22 -5.14
CA VAL A 113 -20.05 1.09 -5.76
C VAL A 113 -20.53 0.44 -7.05
N ASN A 114 -21.84 0.32 -7.22
CA ASN A 114 -22.42 -0.24 -8.43
C ASN A 114 -22.33 0.78 -9.58
N ILE A 115 -21.47 0.51 -10.55
CA ILE A 115 -21.27 1.33 -11.75
C ILE A 115 -22.22 0.84 -12.85
N ALA A 116 -23.26 1.62 -13.14
CA ALA A 116 -24.28 1.27 -14.13
C ALA A 116 -23.88 1.55 -15.58
N GLN A 117 -22.91 2.46 -15.79
CA GLN A 117 -22.51 2.90 -17.12
C GLN A 117 -20.99 3.03 -17.20
N ALA A 118 -20.37 2.32 -18.14
CA ALA A 118 -18.98 2.52 -18.50
C ALA A 118 -18.85 3.82 -19.32
N THR A 119 -17.83 4.62 -19.01
CA THR A 119 -17.58 5.90 -19.68
C THR A 119 -16.82 5.74 -21.00
N ASP A 120 -16.05 4.66 -21.16
CA ASP A 120 -15.28 4.34 -22.35
C ASP A 120 -15.06 2.81 -22.50
N ASN A 121 -14.20 2.41 -23.43
CA ASN A 121 -13.87 1.01 -23.72
C ASN A 121 -12.93 0.35 -22.70
N LEU A 122 -12.34 1.11 -21.77
CA LEU A 122 -11.54 0.60 -20.65
C LEU A 122 -12.37 0.49 -19.37
N GLY A 123 -13.54 1.13 -19.33
CA GLY A 123 -14.49 1.05 -18.22
C GLY A 123 -15.17 -0.32 -18.09
N LYS A 124 -15.52 -0.68 -16.85
CA LYS A 124 -16.28 -1.89 -16.51
C LYS A 124 -17.49 -1.49 -15.67
N THR A 125 -18.66 -2.06 -15.97
CA THR A 125 -19.87 -1.92 -15.14
C THR A 125 -19.88 -2.96 -14.02
N GLY A 126 -20.77 -2.77 -13.04
CA GLY A 126 -20.92 -3.66 -11.89
C GLY A 126 -20.29 -3.10 -10.62
N ASP A 127 -20.12 -3.97 -9.62
CA ASP A 127 -19.65 -3.58 -8.30
C ASP A 127 -18.14 -3.30 -8.32
N TYR A 128 -17.79 -2.02 -8.31
CA TYR A 128 -16.41 -1.56 -8.43
C TYR A 128 -15.79 -1.30 -7.04
N PRO A 129 -14.59 -1.81 -6.73
CA PRO A 129 -13.97 -1.74 -5.40
C PRO A 129 -13.35 -0.36 -5.11
N ASP A 130 -14.21 0.63 -4.87
CA ASP A 130 -13.87 2.01 -4.50
C ASP A 130 -15.14 2.60 -3.84
N PRO A 131 -15.17 2.86 -2.51
CA PRO A 131 -14.06 3.41 -1.72
C PRO A 131 -13.41 2.50 -0.66
N LEU A 132 -12.29 2.98 -0.10
CA LEU A 132 -11.76 2.54 1.19
C LEU A 132 -12.59 3.14 2.33
N TRP A 133 -13.27 2.30 3.10
CA TRP A 133 -14.10 2.70 4.23
C TRP A 133 -13.37 2.45 5.55
N PRO A 134 -13.07 3.49 6.37
CA PRO A 134 -12.36 3.31 7.63
C PRO A 134 -13.08 2.33 8.56
N VAL A 135 -12.33 1.43 9.20
CA VAL A 135 -12.86 0.51 10.21
C VAL A 135 -12.00 0.56 11.47
N GLU A 136 -12.66 0.61 12.62
CA GLU A 136 -11.97 0.54 13.91
C GLU A 136 -11.45 -0.88 14.17
N LYS A 137 -10.31 -0.98 14.87
CA LYS A 137 -9.73 -2.26 15.27
C LYS A 137 -10.72 -3.07 16.11
N GLY A 138 -10.94 -4.32 15.74
CA GLY A 138 -11.83 -5.25 16.41
C GLY A 138 -13.30 -5.15 15.99
N VAL A 139 -13.66 -4.22 15.08
CA VAL A 139 -15.05 -4.11 14.60
C VAL A 139 -15.43 -5.34 13.80
N SER A 140 -16.70 -5.73 13.89
CA SER A 140 -17.26 -6.83 13.11
C SER A 140 -17.77 -6.32 11.76
N VAL A 141 -17.37 -6.99 10.68
CA VAL A 141 -17.71 -6.65 9.30
C VAL A 141 -18.47 -7.81 8.65
N ASN A 142 -19.59 -7.50 8.01
CA ASN A 142 -20.37 -8.50 7.29
C ASN A 142 -19.61 -9.01 6.05
N VAL A 143 -19.65 -10.32 5.86
CA VAL A 143 -19.05 -11.02 4.71
C VAL A 143 -20.09 -11.96 4.08
N THR A 144 -20.03 -12.11 2.77
CA THR A 144 -20.97 -12.93 1.99
C THR A 144 -20.31 -14.22 1.55
N ALA A 145 -21.02 -15.34 1.63
CA ALA A 145 -20.56 -16.64 1.13
C ALA A 145 -20.04 -16.53 -0.30
N ASN A 146 -18.84 -17.03 -0.53
CA ASN A 146 -18.17 -17.11 -1.83
C ASN A 146 -17.88 -15.76 -2.51
N GLU A 147 -17.97 -14.62 -1.80
CA GLU A 147 -17.56 -13.31 -2.29
C GLU A 147 -16.29 -12.82 -1.58
N ASN A 148 -15.40 -12.16 -2.33
CA ASN A 148 -14.23 -11.50 -1.77
C ASN A 148 -14.61 -10.23 -0.99
N THR A 149 -14.17 -10.16 0.27
CA THR A 149 -14.12 -8.93 1.06
C THR A 149 -12.67 -8.59 1.34
N ALA A 150 -12.19 -7.47 0.78
CA ALA A 150 -10.82 -7.01 1.00
C ALA A 150 -10.74 -6.04 2.18
N PHE A 151 -9.75 -6.27 3.04
CA PHE A 151 -9.32 -5.34 4.07
C PHE A 151 -7.98 -4.74 3.67
N TRP A 152 -7.97 -3.42 3.59
CA TRP A 152 -6.79 -2.64 3.29
C TRP A 152 -6.21 -2.11 4.59
N PHE A 153 -4.90 -2.24 4.75
CA PHE A 153 -4.16 -1.79 5.92
C PHE A 153 -3.18 -0.72 5.47
N SER A 154 -3.01 0.32 6.28
CA SER A 154 -2.00 1.37 6.07
C SER A 154 -1.06 1.39 7.26
N LEU A 155 0.22 1.11 7.05
CA LEU A 155 1.25 1.18 8.09
C LEU A 155 1.94 2.53 8.01
N SER A 156 2.09 3.22 9.15
CA SER A 156 2.93 4.41 9.26
C SER A 156 4.21 4.06 9.99
N VAL A 157 5.35 4.14 9.29
CA VAL A 157 6.67 3.82 9.85
C VAL A 157 7.34 5.09 10.35
N PRO A 158 7.67 5.22 11.64
CA PRO A 158 8.35 6.40 12.16
C PRO A 158 9.72 6.61 11.50
N LYS A 159 10.12 7.87 11.31
CA LYS A 159 11.47 8.23 10.85
C LYS A 159 12.59 7.65 11.71
N THR A 160 12.31 7.43 13.00
CA THR A 160 13.24 6.91 14.00
C THR A 160 13.25 5.39 14.12
N ALA A 161 12.38 4.67 13.38
CA ALA A 161 12.36 3.22 13.41
C ALA A 161 13.73 2.65 13.01
N ALA A 162 14.15 1.59 13.70
CA ALA A 162 15.34 0.85 13.29
C ALA A 162 15.07 0.14 11.96
N SER A 163 16.07 0.01 11.11
CA SER A 163 15.92 -0.83 9.91
C SER A 163 15.93 -2.30 10.30
N GLY A 164 15.18 -3.13 9.58
CA GLY A 164 15.06 -4.56 9.83
C GLY A 164 13.62 -5.05 9.75
N ASP A 165 13.43 -6.31 10.13
CA ASP A 165 12.14 -6.97 10.08
C ASP A 165 11.33 -6.74 11.36
N TYR A 166 10.06 -6.44 11.18
CA TYR A 166 9.03 -6.36 12.21
C TYR A 166 7.91 -7.32 11.85
N THR A 167 7.29 -7.93 12.86
CA THR A 167 6.20 -8.89 12.64
C THR A 167 5.03 -8.55 13.53
N ALA A 168 3.83 -8.60 12.95
CA ALA A 168 2.58 -8.59 13.67
C ALA A 168 1.62 -9.56 12.97
N ASN A 169 0.47 -9.84 13.60
CA ASN A 169 -0.58 -10.64 12.97
C ASN A 169 -1.80 -9.79 12.69
N ALA A 170 -2.38 -9.96 11.50
CA ALA A 170 -3.75 -9.57 11.23
C ALA A 170 -4.67 -10.66 11.78
N GLU A 171 -5.67 -10.28 12.57
CA GLU A 171 -6.66 -11.21 13.11
C GLU A 171 -7.97 -10.98 12.37
N ILE A 172 -8.39 -11.95 11.55
CA ILE A 172 -9.61 -11.86 10.73
C ILE A 172 -10.48 -13.07 10.99
N GLY A 173 -11.67 -12.87 11.55
CA GLY A 173 -12.61 -13.97 11.83
C GLY A 173 -12.07 -15.02 12.82
N GLY A 174 -11.12 -14.63 13.67
CA GLY A 174 -10.44 -15.53 14.61
C GLY A 174 -9.23 -16.26 14.04
N VAL A 175 -8.85 -15.99 12.78
CA VAL A 175 -7.66 -16.54 12.14
C VAL A 175 -6.52 -15.51 12.18
N SER A 176 -5.36 -15.97 12.63
CA SER A 176 -4.14 -15.16 12.77
C SER A 176 -3.27 -15.27 11.53
N ILE A 177 -3.15 -14.18 10.78
CA ILE A 177 -2.42 -14.08 9.51
C ILE A 177 -1.12 -13.30 9.76
N PRO A 178 0.06 -13.94 9.63
CA PRO A 178 1.33 -13.27 9.81
C PRO A 178 1.57 -12.18 8.77
N VAL A 179 2.03 -11.01 9.24
CA VAL A 179 2.46 -9.89 8.41
C VAL A 179 3.90 -9.54 8.79
N ARG A 180 4.80 -9.63 7.83
CA ARG A 180 6.20 -9.21 7.97
C ARG A 180 6.39 -7.87 7.27
N LEU A 181 6.80 -6.87 8.04
CA LEU A 181 7.25 -5.58 7.53
C LEU A 181 8.79 -5.53 7.54
N HIS A 182 9.40 -5.33 6.39
CA HIS A 182 10.81 -4.97 6.30
C HIS A 182 10.96 -3.45 6.21
N VAL A 183 11.69 -2.85 7.16
CA VAL A 183 12.04 -1.43 7.15
C VAL A 183 13.45 -1.24 6.60
N PHE A 184 13.56 -0.60 5.43
CA PHE A 184 14.85 -0.31 4.82
C PHE A 184 15.67 0.72 5.61
N ASN A 185 17.00 0.69 5.44
CA ASN A 185 17.90 1.64 6.10
C ASN A 185 18.03 2.98 5.36
N PHE A 186 16.90 3.55 4.94
CA PHE A 186 16.80 4.93 4.47
C PHE A 186 15.45 5.52 4.91
N ALA A 187 15.34 6.84 4.88
CA ALA A 187 14.11 7.55 5.24
C ALA A 187 13.60 8.37 4.07
N ILE A 188 12.28 8.39 3.89
CA ILE A 188 11.66 9.37 2.99
C ILE A 188 11.82 10.77 3.63
N PRO A 189 12.27 11.79 2.88
CA PRO A 189 12.42 13.15 3.41
C PRO A 189 11.12 13.71 3.96
N ASP A 190 11.19 14.63 4.92
CA ASP A 190 9.99 15.33 5.43
C ASP A 190 9.44 16.33 4.39
N GLU A 191 10.32 16.82 3.52
CA GLU A 191 9.98 17.78 2.47
C GLU A 191 9.71 17.09 1.13
N VAL A 192 8.63 17.49 0.46
CA VAL A 192 8.31 17.05 -0.89
C VAL A 192 9.10 17.88 -1.90
N HIS A 193 10.08 17.27 -2.56
CA HIS A 193 10.89 17.96 -3.59
C HIS A 193 10.31 17.83 -5.01
N VAL A 194 9.34 16.93 -5.20
CA VAL A 194 8.60 16.81 -6.46
C VAL A 194 7.59 17.95 -6.53
N LYS A 195 7.76 18.86 -7.49
CA LYS A 195 6.79 19.93 -7.75
C LYS A 195 5.52 19.30 -8.32
N SER A 196 4.49 19.18 -7.49
CA SER A 196 3.17 18.70 -7.87
C SER A 196 2.09 19.69 -7.42
N GLN A 197 0.89 19.54 -7.98
CA GLN A 197 -0.30 20.24 -7.50
C GLN A 197 -1.49 19.33 -7.73
N MET A 198 -2.25 19.06 -6.66
CA MET A 198 -3.48 18.29 -6.71
C MET A 198 -4.65 19.20 -6.38
N ASN A 199 -5.72 19.10 -7.18
CA ASN A 199 -6.94 19.86 -6.99
C ASN A 199 -8.11 18.90 -6.74
N PHE A 200 -9.03 19.30 -5.88
CA PHE A 200 -10.29 18.59 -5.68
C PHE A 200 -11.40 19.62 -5.42
N SER A 201 -12.63 19.29 -5.78
CA SER A 201 -13.77 20.20 -5.64
C SER A 201 -14.31 20.15 -4.20
N HIS A 202 -13.67 20.88 -3.28
CA HIS A 202 -14.16 21.00 -1.90
C HIS A 202 -15.59 21.54 -1.86
N GLN A 203 -15.93 22.52 -2.70
CA GLN A 203 -17.29 23.08 -2.76
C GLN A 203 -18.36 22.00 -2.97
N ARG A 204 -18.11 21.03 -3.87
CA ARG A 204 -19.07 19.94 -4.13
C ARG A 204 -19.31 19.08 -2.89
N ILE A 205 -18.29 18.88 -2.06
CA ILE A 205 -18.41 18.13 -0.80
C ILE A 205 -19.19 18.95 0.22
N LEU A 206 -18.84 20.23 0.38
CA LEU A 206 -19.51 21.14 1.31
C LEU A 206 -21.00 21.29 0.99
N ASP A 207 -21.35 21.46 -0.29
CA ASP A 207 -22.74 21.53 -0.76
C ASP A 207 -23.49 20.23 -0.44
N TYR A 208 -22.87 19.07 -0.72
CA TYR A 208 -23.49 17.77 -0.48
C TYR A 208 -23.84 17.56 1.01
N TYR A 209 -22.98 18.01 1.91
CA TYR A 209 -23.20 17.92 3.35
C TYR A 209 -23.92 19.13 3.96
N SER A 210 -24.37 20.10 3.14
CA SER A 210 -25.01 21.33 3.59
C SER A 210 -24.19 22.08 4.66
N VAL A 211 -22.87 22.16 4.49
CA VAL A 211 -21.98 22.85 5.43
C VAL A 211 -22.31 24.34 5.46
N ALA A 212 -22.44 24.91 6.66
CA ALA A 212 -22.71 26.34 6.84
C ALA A 212 -21.51 27.20 6.40
N ASP A 213 -21.78 28.40 5.91
CA ASP A 213 -20.74 29.34 5.43
C ASP A 213 -19.69 29.66 6.51
N ASP A 214 -20.13 29.80 7.76
CA ASP A 214 -19.24 30.09 8.90
C ASP A 214 -18.24 28.95 9.17
N ASP A 215 -18.55 27.71 8.75
CA ASP A 215 -17.71 26.52 8.91
C ASP A 215 -16.81 26.23 7.68
N TYR A 216 -16.97 26.99 6.59
CA TYR A 216 -16.30 26.73 5.30
C TYR A 216 -14.79 26.51 5.46
N TRP A 217 -14.10 27.47 6.10
CA TRP A 217 -12.64 27.43 6.23
C TRP A 217 -12.16 26.31 7.16
N MET A 218 -12.94 25.96 8.19
CA MET A 218 -12.61 24.82 9.06
C MET A 218 -12.54 23.51 8.24
N TYR A 219 -13.52 23.27 7.36
CA TYR A 219 -13.52 22.05 6.54
C TYR A 219 -12.45 22.09 5.44
N VAL A 220 -12.29 23.22 4.76
CA VAL A 220 -11.24 23.39 3.74
C VAL A 220 -9.85 23.15 4.34
N ASP A 221 -9.58 23.70 5.52
CA ASP A 221 -8.30 23.52 6.19
C ASP A 221 -8.07 22.07 6.61
N LYS A 222 -9.08 21.38 7.15
CA LYS A 222 -8.99 19.93 7.45
C LYS A 222 -8.69 19.09 6.21
N MET A 223 -9.33 19.39 5.07
CA MET A 223 -9.07 18.67 3.82
C MET A 223 -7.66 18.95 3.28
N LYS A 224 -7.16 20.19 3.41
CA LYS A 224 -5.78 20.54 3.03
C LYS A 224 -4.76 19.91 3.97
N GLN A 225 -5.05 19.87 5.26
CA GLN A 225 -4.22 19.20 6.24
C GLN A 225 -4.10 17.71 5.90
N PHE A 226 -5.20 17.05 5.52
CA PHE A 226 -5.16 15.68 5.04
C PHE A 226 -4.20 15.50 3.85
N PHE A 227 -4.22 16.42 2.88
CA PHE A 227 -3.28 16.36 1.74
C PHE A 227 -1.82 16.49 2.23
N ILE A 228 -1.55 17.44 3.14
CA ILE A 228 -0.21 17.66 3.71
C ILE A 228 0.27 16.42 4.47
N ASP A 229 -0.58 15.85 5.33
CA ASP A 229 -0.27 14.66 6.14
C ASP A 229 0.05 13.43 5.26
N HIS A 230 -0.52 13.38 4.06
CA HIS A 230 -0.29 12.34 3.05
C HIS A 230 0.69 12.76 1.94
N ARG A 231 1.47 13.83 2.17
CA ARG A 231 2.54 14.32 1.27
C ARG A 231 2.04 14.71 -0.14
N LEU A 232 0.79 15.11 -0.24
CA LEU A 232 0.17 15.65 -1.45
C LEU A 232 0.21 17.17 -1.42
N THR A 233 0.64 17.79 -2.51
CA THR A 233 0.66 19.25 -2.62
C THR A 233 -0.72 19.75 -3.04
N SER A 234 -1.51 20.26 -2.10
CA SER A 234 -2.80 20.89 -2.41
C SER A 234 -2.63 22.15 -3.27
N LYS A 235 -3.56 22.41 -4.17
CA LYS A 235 -3.64 23.70 -4.88
C LYS A 235 -3.84 24.84 -3.88
N SER A 236 -2.93 25.81 -3.90
CA SER A 236 -3.12 27.08 -3.20
C SER A 236 -4.35 27.82 -3.72
N PRO A 237 -5.02 28.63 -2.89
CA PRO A 237 -6.07 29.55 -3.34
C PRO A 237 -5.64 30.38 -4.56
#